data_AF-A0A173XNB4-F1
#
_entry.id   AF-A0A173XNB4-F1
#
_cell.length_a   1.000
_cell.length_b   1.000
_cell.length_c   1.000
_cell.angle_alpha   90.00
_cell.angle_beta   90.00
_cell.angle_gamma   90.00
#
_symmetry.space_group_name_H-M   'P 1'
#
loop_
_entity.id
_entity.type
_entity.pdbx_description
1 polymer ?
#
loop_
_entity_poly.entity_id
_entity_poly.type
_entity_poly.pdbx_seq_one_letter_code
_entity_poly.pdbx_strand_id
1 'polypeptide(L)' 'MPTTKTRKPKTAEAAPPVSNVPVFTKRNILTFQRYAKRRDLLSVLLEDGKEYTMEQVDSLLQNFFKKGKVN' A
#
# COMPACT_ATOMS: atom_id res chain seq x y z
N MET A 1 -35.77 -20.23 4.08
CA MET A 1 -35.52 -19.19 3.06
C MET A 1 -34.21 -18.49 3.38
N PRO A 2 -33.13 -18.68 2.60
CA PRO A 2 -31.96 -17.81 2.68
C PRO A 2 -31.79 -16.98 1.39
N THR A 3 -31.89 -15.66 1.49
CA THR A 3 -31.58 -14.72 0.40
C THR A 3 -30.28 -13.95 0.71
N THR A 4 -29.25 -14.31 -0.03
CA THR A 4 -28.06 -13.58 -0.51
C THR A 4 -27.87 -12.08 -0.18
N LYS A 5 -26.62 -11.70 0.20
CA LYS A 5 -25.91 -10.54 -0.39
C LYS A 5 -24.37 -10.64 -0.25
N THR A 6 -23.75 -10.99 -1.37
CA THR A 6 -22.30 -11.02 -1.64
C THR A 6 -21.72 -9.61 -1.75
N ARG A 7 -20.54 -9.35 -1.14
CA ARG A 7 -19.39 -8.60 -1.71
C ARG A 7 -18.32 -8.27 -0.66
N LYS A 8 -17.23 -9.04 -0.65
CA LYS A 8 -15.84 -8.61 -0.46
C LYS A 8 -14.94 -9.73 -0.99
N PRO A 9 -14.40 -9.63 -2.21
CA PRO A 9 -13.32 -10.52 -2.61
C PRO A 9 -12.04 -10.00 -1.96
N LYS A 10 -11.32 -10.92 -1.31
CA LYS A 10 -9.86 -11.06 -1.28
C LYS A 10 -9.45 -11.72 0.04
N THR A 11 -9.97 -12.94 0.20
CA THR A 11 -9.19 -14.02 0.79
C THR A 11 -7.92 -14.15 -0.06
N ALA A 12 -6.81 -13.63 0.44
CA ALA A 12 -5.50 -14.13 0.07
C ALA A 12 -5.12 -15.10 1.19
N GLU A 13 -5.58 -16.34 1.03
CA GLU A 13 -5.09 -17.49 1.79
C GLU A 13 -4.09 -18.25 0.91
N ALA A 14 -3.06 -18.80 1.56
CA ALA A 14 -2.04 -19.74 1.07
C ALA A 14 -0.82 -19.15 0.33
N ALA A 15 0.27 -18.91 1.08
CA ALA A 15 1.43 -19.82 1.14
C ALA A 15 2.68 -19.11 1.77
N PRO A 16 3.25 -19.58 2.89
CA PRO A 16 4.67 -19.39 3.19
C PRO A 16 5.47 -20.49 2.44
N PRO A 17 6.72 -20.28 1.97
CA PRO A 17 7.81 -19.57 2.65
C PRO A 17 8.70 -18.71 1.70
N VAL A 18 9.82 -18.19 2.23
CA VAL A 18 10.96 -17.46 1.62
C VAL A 18 10.74 -15.98 1.22
N SER A 19 11.28 -15.08 2.05
CA SER A 19 11.33 -13.60 1.90
C SER A 19 9.96 -12.91 1.84
N ASN A 20 9.23 -13.07 2.94
CA ASN A 20 7.84 -12.72 3.21
C ASN A 20 7.60 -11.20 3.40
N VAL A 21 7.96 -10.36 2.44
CA VAL A 21 7.58 -8.93 2.47
C VAL A 21 6.19 -8.76 1.86
N PRO A 22 5.14 -8.48 2.65
CA PRO A 22 3.81 -8.28 2.11
C PRO A 22 3.79 -7.05 1.19
N VAL A 23 3.40 -7.27 -0.06
CA VAL A 23 3.15 -6.21 -1.05
C VAL A 23 1.71 -5.72 -0.94
N PHE A 24 1.54 -4.42 -1.10
CA PHE A 24 0.25 -3.76 -0.99
C PHE A 24 0.01 -2.91 -2.24
N THR A 25 -1.22 -2.94 -2.75
CA THR A 25 -1.64 -2.01 -3.80
C THR A 25 -1.73 -0.59 -3.27
N LYS A 26 -1.60 0.42 -4.14
CA LYS A 26 -1.82 1.84 -3.81
C LYS A 26 -3.06 2.05 -2.94
N ARG A 27 -4.19 1.42 -3.30
CA ARG A 27 -5.46 1.52 -2.56
C ARG A 27 -5.36 0.97 -1.14
N ASN A 28 -4.72 -0.19 -0.94
CA ASN A 28 -4.48 -0.73 0.39
C ASN A 28 -3.56 0.19 1.19
N ILE A 29 -2.49 0.71 0.57
CA ILE A 29 -1.55 1.61 1.24
C ILE A 29 -2.27 2.88 1.74
N LEU A 30 -3.15 3.44 0.91
CA LEU A 30 -3.96 4.62 1.24
C LEU A 30 -4.96 4.33 2.37
N THR A 31 -5.46 3.09 2.53
CA THR A 31 -6.36 2.75 3.64
C THR A 31 -5.68 2.76 5.02
N PHE A 32 -4.36 2.63 5.10
CA PHE A 32 -3.67 2.64 6.39
C PHE A 32 -3.68 4.01 7.04
N GLN A 33 -4.04 4.05 8.33
CA GLN A 33 -4.05 5.27 9.13
C GLN A 33 -2.65 5.86 9.31
N ARG A 34 -1.58 5.04 9.36
CA ARG A 34 -0.20 5.54 9.49
C ARG A 34 0.20 6.49 8.37
N TYR A 35 -0.43 6.36 7.20
CA TYR A 35 -0.18 7.20 6.04
C TYR A 35 -1.32 8.17 5.73
N ALA A 36 -2.32 8.32 6.61
CA ALA A 36 -3.47 9.20 6.38
C ALA A 36 -3.04 10.65 6.05
N LYS A 37 -2.08 11.19 6.80
CA LYS A 37 -1.50 12.53 6.57
C LYS A 37 -0.57 12.62 5.35
N ARG A 38 -0.20 11.48 4.77
CA ARG A 38 0.78 11.35 3.68
C ARG A 38 0.14 10.76 2.42
N ARG A 39 -1.19 10.60 2.39
CA ARG A 39 -1.95 10.04 1.26
C ARG A 39 -1.70 10.80 -0.03
N ASP A 40 -1.57 12.11 0.06
CA ASP A 40 -1.30 12.99 -1.10
C ASP A 40 0.06 12.64 -1.74
N LEU A 41 1.12 12.64 -0.92
CA LEU A 41 2.46 12.20 -1.29
C LEU A 41 2.49 10.77 -1.83
N LEU A 42 1.80 9.86 -1.16
CA LEU A 42 1.67 8.48 -1.61
C LEU A 42 0.95 8.38 -2.95
N SER A 43 -0.03 9.24 -3.23
CA SER A 43 -0.71 9.24 -4.51
C SER A 43 0.19 9.71 -5.66
N VAL A 44 1.14 10.59 -5.36
CA VAL A 44 2.17 11.08 -6.31
C VAL A 44 3.30 10.07 -6.48
N LEU A 45 3.72 9.42 -5.40
CA LEU A 45 4.84 8.45 -5.40
C LEU A 45 4.42 7.05 -5.89
N LEU A 46 3.16 6.67 -5.69
CA LEU A 46 2.64 5.36 -6.06
C LEU A 46 1.71 5.48 -7.28
N GLU A 47 1.95 4.64 -8.27
CA GLU A 47 1.10 4.52 -9.44
C GLU A 47 -0.09 3.58 -9.17
N ASP A 48 -1.25 3.88 -9.75
CA ASP A 48 -2.40 2.98 -9.69
C ASP A 48 -2.12 1.77 -10.59
N GLY A 49 -2.37 0.56 -10.08
CA GLY A 49 -2.05 -0.69 -10.77
C GLY A 49 -0.68 -1.28 -10.42
N LYS A 50 0.16 -0.57 -9.65
CA LYS A 50 1.40 -1.12 -9.09
C LYS A 50 1.23 -1.51 -7.62
N GLU A 51 2.01 -2.52 -7.23
CA GLU A 51 2.10 -3.04 -5.87
C GLU A 51 3.44 -2.64 -5.27
N TYR A 52 3.42 -2.24 -4.00
CA TYR A 52 4.60 -1.75 -3.28
C TYR A 52 4.66 -2.36 -1.89
N THR A 53 5.86 -2.66 -1.40
CA THR A 53 6.05 -3.10 -0.02
C THR A 53 6.03 -1.91 0.94
N MET A 54 5.76 -2.17 2.22
CA MET A 54 5.84 -1.13 3.26
C MET A 54 7.22 -0.45 3.31
N GLU A 55 8.31 -1.22 3.14
CA GLU A 55 9.67 -0.68 3.07
C GLU A 55 9.91 0.16 1.82
N GLN A 56 9.36 -0.25 0.68
CA GLN A 56 9.48 0.50 -0.56
C GLN A 56 8.70 1.82 -0.47
N VAL A 57 7.49 1.78 0.10
CA VAL A 57 6.70 2.98 0.40
C VAL A 57 7.43 3.91 1.36
N ASP A 58 8.02 3.38 2.44
CA ASP A 58 8.78 4.17 3.41
C ASP A 58 10.04 4.77 2.76
N SER A 59 10.76 3.98 1.94
CA SER A 59 11.93 4.43 1.18
C SER A 59 11.57 5.52 0.18
N LEU A 60 10.45 5.40 -0.53
CA LEU A 60 9.94 6.42 -1.45
C LEU A 60 9.59 7.71 -0.70
N LEU A 61 8.93 7.58 0.46
CA LEU A 61 8.65 8.72 1.34
C LEU A 61 9.94 9.38 1.82
N GLN A 62 10.87 8.60 2.35
CA GLN A 62 12.15 9.11 2.84
C GLN A 62 12.93 9.78 1.73
N ASN A 63 13.02 9.17 0.55
CA ASN A 63 13.64 9.79 -0.62
C ASN A 63 12.95 11.11 -0.98
N PHE A 64 11.61 11.17 -0.94
CA PHE A 64 10.89 12.41 -1.19
C PHE A 64 11.20 13.49 -0.14
N PHE A 65 11.20 13.15 1.15
CA PHE A 65 11.56 14.10 2.21
C PHE A 65 13.02 14.55 2.13
N LYS A 66 13.94 13.66 1.75
CA LYS A 66 15.36 13.98 1.55
C LYS A 66 15.57 14.85 0.31
N LYS A 67 14.84 14.55 -0.77
CA LYS A 67 14.90 15.29 -2.04
C LYS A 67 14.17 16.63 -1.97
N GLY A 68 13.17 16.78 -1.11
CA GLY A 68 12.56 18.06 -0.75
C GLY A 68 13.42 18.92 0.17
N LYS A 69 14.52 18.37 0.70
CA LYS A 69 15.58 19.07 1.42
C LYS A 69 16.79 19.26 0.52
N VAL A 70 16.58 19.88 -0.63
CA VAL A 70 17.67 20.42 -1.45
C VAL A 70 17.39 21.90 -1.69
N ASN A 71 18.28 22.70 -1.07
CA ASN A 71 18.33 24.16 -0.94
C ASN A 71 17.37 24.79 0.08
#